data_AF-A0A1H4WPU7-F1
#
_entry.id   AF-A0A1H4WPU7-F1
#
_cell.length_a   1.000
_cell.length_b   1.000
_cell.length_c   1.000
_cell.angle_alpha   90.00
_cell.angle_beta   90.00
_cell.angle_gamma   90.00
#
_symmetry.space_group_name_H-M   'P 1'
#
loop_
_entity.id
_entity.type
_entity.pdbx_description
1 polymer ?
#
loop_
_entity_poly.entity_id
_entity_poly.type
_entity_poly.pdbx_seq_one_letter_code
_entity_poly.pdbx_strand_id
1 'polypeptide(L)' 'MPNRVMISRDSKPIPCEECGLPALHVARLVSGDGTLLGQTMVCTACRRHRSEAEAIAVQ' A
#
# COMPACT_ATOMS: atom_id res chain seq x y z
N MET A 1 9.07 -13.31 -14.50
CA MET A 1 8.10 -13.12 -13.40
C MET A 1 7.56 -11.70 -13.47
N PRO A 2 6.29 -11.44 -13.14
CA PRO A 2 5.76 -10.07 -13.14
C PRO A 2 6.29 -9.26 -11.95
N ASN A 3 6.30 -7.94 -12.12
CA ASN A 3 6.58 -7.00 -11.03
C ASN A 3 5.48 -7.11 -9.96
N ARG A 4 5.84 -6.88 -8.70
CA ARG A 4 4.91 -6.98 -7.57
C ARG A 4 5.11 -5.85 -6.57
N VAL A 5 4.03 -5.44 -5.94
CA VAL A 5 4.05 -4.47 -4.83
C VAL A 5 3.98 -5.23 -3.51
N MET A 6 4.95 -4.98 -2.63
CA MET A 6 5.04 -5.59 -1.31
C MET A 6 4.87 -4.52 -0.24
N ILE A 7 4.01 -4.75 0.74
CA ILE A 7 3.81 -3.82 1.87
C ILE A 7 4.58 -4.35 3.06
N SER A 8 5.61 -3.63 3.49
CA SER A 8 6.36 -3.92 4.70
C SER A 8 5.55 -3.46 5.92
N ARG A 9 5.10 -4.42 6.73
CA ARG A 9 4.33 -4.15 7.96
C ARG A 9 5.19 -4.09 9.21
N ASP A 10 6.48 -4.32 9.06
CA ASP A 10 7.45 -4.44 10.16
C ASP A 10 7.88 -3.08 10.73
N SER A 11 7.56 -1.99 10.03
CA SER A 11 7.81 -0.63 10.50
C SER A 11 6.72 -0.16 11.46
N LYS A 12 7.12 0.56 12.52
CA LYS A 12 6.21 1.23 13.45
C LYS A 12 5.20 2.07 12.64
N PRO A 13 3.89 1.82 12.78
CA PRO A 13 2.91 2.51 11.97
C PRO A 13 2.92 4.01 12.25
N ILE A 14 2.96 4.81 11.18
CA ILE A 14 2.89 6.27 11.21
C ILE A 14 1.41 6.66 11.00
N PRO A 15 0.89 7.69 11.70
CA PRO A 15 -0.44 8.21 11.43
C PRO A 15 -0.53 8.77 10.00
N CYS A 16 -1.59 8.40 9.29
CA CYS A 16 -1.88 8.95 7.97
C CYS A 16 -2.42 10.37 8.10
N GLU A 17 -1.91 11.31 7.31
CA GLU A 17 -2.36 12.72 7.34
C GLU A 17 -3.80 12.89 6.84
N GLU A 18 -4.29 11.98 6.01
CA GLU A 18 -5.65 12.04 5.44
C GLU A 18 -6.71 11.50 6.41
N CYS A 19 -6.46 10.36 7.05
CA CYS A 19 -7.47 9.68 7.89
C CYS A 19 -7.12 9.61 9.38
N GLY A 20 -5.93 10.05 9.79
CA GLY A 20 -5.45 10.02 11.17
C GLY A 20 -5.07 8.64 11.71
N LEU A 21 -5.40 7.55 11.01
CA LEU A 21 -5.15 6.18 11.50
C LEU A 21 -3.66 5.81 11.41
N PRO A 22 -3.12 5.07 12.41
CA PRO A 22 -1.75 4.54 12.38
C PRO A 22 -1.65 3.36 11.42
N ALA A 23 -1.72 3.63 10.12
CA ALA A 23 -1.81 2.64 9.06
C ALA A 23 -0.95 2.97 7.85
N LEU A 24 0.00 3.90 7.99
CA LEU A 24 0.95 4.27 6.94
C LEU A 24 2.14 3.30 6.95
N HIS A 25 2.37 2.61 5.84
CA HIS A 25 3.40 1.58 5.66
C HIS A 25 4.24 1.82 4.40
N VAL A 26 5.47 1.31 4.37
CA VAL A 26 6.30 1.34 3.16
C VAL A 26 5.80 0.27 2.18
N ALA A 27 5.44 0.69 0.98
CA ALA A 27 5.22 -0.17 -0.18
C ALA A 27 6.46 -0.17 -1.08
N ARG A 28 6.95 -1.35 -1.43
CA ARG A 28 8.09 -1.55 -2.33
C ARG A 28 7.61 -2.13 -3.65
N LEU A 29 8.03 -1.53 -4.76
CA LEU A 29 7.87 -2.09 -6.09
C LEU A 29 9.10 -2.93 -6.41
N VAL A 30 8.89 -4.22 -6.58
CA VAL A 30 9.95 -5.19 -6.86
C VAL A 30 9.72 -5.75 -8.25
N SER A 31 10.76 -5.78 -9.07
CA SER A 31 10.73 -6.41 -10.38
C SER A 31 10.53 -7.92 -10.27
N GLY A 32 10.22 -8.55 -11.39
CA GLY A 32 10.13 -10.01 -11.48
C GLY A 32 11.38 -10.76 -10.99
N ASP A 33 12.57 -10.19 -11.18
CA ASP A 33 13.85 -10.77 -10.81
C ASP A 33 14.30 -10.42 -9.37
N GLY A 34 13.49 -9.69 -8.61
CA GLY A 34 13.78 -9.32 -7.23
C GLY A 34 14.47 -7.97 -7.04
N THR A 35 14.81 -7.27 -8.12
CA THR A 35 15.36 -5.91 -8.06
C THR A 35 14.34 -4.92 -7.47
N LEU A 36 14.77 -4.12 -6.49
CA LEU A 36 13.94 -3.03 -5.96
C LEU A 36 13.90 -1.89 -7.00
N LEU A 37 12.71 -1.62 -7.55
CA LEU A 37 12.50 -0.56 -8.53
C LEU A 37 12.11 0.76 -7.87
N GLY A 38 11.50 0.71 -6.69
CA GLY A 38 11.12 1.91 -5.95
C GLY A 38 10.39 1.62 -4.66
N GLN A 39 10.17 2.66 -3.87
CA GLN A 39 9.41 2.60 -2.62
C GLN A 39 8.56 3.85 -2.44
N THR A 40 7.42 3.70 -1.77
CA THR A 40 6.51 4.80 -1.42
C THR A 40 5.82 4.49 -0.09
N MET A 41 5.17 5.49 0.51
CA MET A 41 4.31 5.29 1.68
C MET A 41 2.87 5.07 1.24
N VAL A 42 2.20 4.09 1.85
CA VAL A 42 0.79 3.77 1.59
C VAL A 42 0.00 3.66 2.88
N CYS A 43 -1.16 4.32 2.93
CA CYS A 43 -2.13 4.11 4.01
C CYS A 43 -2.98 2.88 3.68
N THR A 44 -2.83 1.80 4.44
CA THR A 44 -3.58 0.56 4.20
C THR A 44 -5.07 0.70 4.52
N ALA A 45 -5.43 1.62 5.43
CA ALA A 45 -6.83 1.94 5.74
C ALA A 45 -7.52 2.67 4.57
N CYS A 46 -6.94 3.79 4.09
CA CYS A 46 -7.50 4.54 2.95
C CYS A 46 -7.53 3.69 1.67
N ARG A 47 -6.49 2.87 1.43
CA ARG A 47 -6.46 1.97 0.28
C ARG A 47 -7.64 0.99 0.32
N ARG A 48 -7.91 0.39 1.49
CA ARG A 48 -9.02 -0.55 1.66
C ARG A 48 -10.37 0.09 1.34
N HIS A 49 -10.65 1.26 1.93
CA HIS A 49 -11.90 1.99 1.65
C HIS A 49 -12.08 2.30 0.16
N ARG A 50 -11.01 2.68 -0.54
CA ARG A 50 -11.06 2.91 -1.99
C ARG A 50 -11.38 1.63 -2.76
N SER A 51 -10.69 0.54 -2.45
CA SER A 51 -10.94 -0.75 -3.12
C SER A 51 -12.35 -1.28 -2.85
N GLU A 52 -12.89 -1.08 -1.65
CA GLU A 52 -14.27 -1.38 -1.31
C GLU A 52 -15.24 -0.51 -2.13
N ALA A 53 -14.97 0.80 -2.25
CA ALA A 53 -15.77 1.71 -3.07
C ALA A 53 -15.74 1.36 -4.58
N GLU A 54 -14.57 1.02 -5.13
CA GLU A 54 -14.41 0.58 -6.52
C GLU A 54 -15.14 -0.74 -6.80
N ALA A 55 -15.09 -1.69 -5.85
CA ALA A 55 -15.83 -2.95 -5.98
C ALA A 55 -17.36 -2.75 -5.98
N ILE A 56 -17.85 -1.71 -5.30
CA ILE A 56 -19.27 -1.35 -5.30
C ILE A 56 -19.65 -0.63 -6.60
N ALA A 57 -18.77 0.19 -7.16
CA ALA A 57 -19.03 0.97 -8.37
C ALA A 57 -19.06 0.16 -9.68
N VAL A 58 -18.59 -1.10 -9.67
CA VAL A 58 -18.55 -2.00 -10.84
C VAL A 58 -19.76 -2.97 -10.85
N GLN A 59 -20.72 -2.81 -9.93
CA GLN A 59 -21.94 -3.61 -9.85
C GLN A 59 -23.14 -2.95 -10.55
#